data_AF-A0A0F9EL79-F1
#
_entry.id   AF-A0A0F9EL79-F1
#
_cell.length_a   1.000
_cell.length_b   1.000
_cell.length_c   1.000
_cell.angle_alpha   90.00
_cell.angle_beta   90.00
_cell.angle_gamma   90.00
#
_symmetry.space_group_name_H-M   'P 1'
#
loop_
_entity.id
_entity.type
_entity.pdbx_description
1 polymer ?
#
loop_
_entity_poly.entity_id
_entity_poly.type
_entity_poly.pdbx_seq_one_letter_code
_entity_poly.pdbx_strand_id
1 'polypeptide(L)'
;VYAGSLYVVSSGHTLARNTTSGGTFARPWATVNYAFERSQVNTRNAGGPNDGDLIVCMPGHTEPTVTTAGGLDCDSAGTTVYCLGNGSDRATFNINTTDTAGGTNSADVDIDGDNIAFWNAIFIGGTCSNVFDINADHFGMYNCETRDANTQLAYVGGPPVDWFATASGVDYFTLKNHTHFGTDTSETSQDPPVLAIGGTTTLAVPRAFVRLIGGIGHHLSFFNIDGNFDQPAIGVGTETDTKQFNIHDGYVRNRNSNDKVGSASGGSDGTWGPNLYARLADDAANLTEAFVLGGGHAFWPIGIVNADGEISSFGDEGTLATGMTISKDE
;
A
#
# COMPACT_ATOMS: atom_id res chain seq x y z
N VAL A 1 3.96 33.61 2.56
CA VAL A 1 4.97 33.05 3.49
C VAL A 1 4.43 31.70 3.91
N TYR A 2 5.17 30.63 3.66
CA TYR A 2 4.82 29.29 4.13
C TYR A 2 5.12 29.23 5.63
N ALA A 3 4.14 28.79 6.43
CA ALA A 3 4.27 28.78 7.88
C ALA A 3 5.14 27.61 8.34
N GLY A 4 4.99 26.44 7.74
CA GLY A 4 5.78 25.25 8.07
C GLY A 4 7.29 25.41 7.83
N SER A 5 8.04 24.44 8.35
CA SER A 5 9.48 24.31 8.15
C SER A 5 9.79 23.44 6.94
N LEU A 6 10.90 23.77 6.28
CA LEU A 6 11.43 22.99 5.18
C LEU A 6 12.68 22.24 5.64
N TYR A 7 12.63 20.92 5.56
CA TYR A 7 13.78 20.04 5.82
C TYR A 7 14.20 19.36 4.54
N VAL A 8 15.50 19.29 4.29
CA VAL A 8 16.06 18.60 3.11
C VAL A 8 16.90 17.42 3.57
N VAL A 9 16.66 16.25 2.98
CA VAL A 9 17.37 15.00 3.26
C VAL A 9 18.05 14.45 2.01
N SER A 10 19.23 13.83 2.16
CA SER A 10 19.99 13.27 1.04
C SER A 10 21.09 12.32 1.53
N SER A 11 20.94 11.00 1.36
CA SER A 11 21.99 10.07 1.76
C SER A 11 23.21 10.09 0.84
N GLY A 12 23.06 10.52 -0.42
CA GLY A 12 24.15 10.67 -1.39
C GLY A 12 24.99 11.96 -1.26
N HIS A 13 24.59 12.92 -0.41
CA HIS A 13 25.31 14.20 -0.31
C HIS A 13 26.47 14.10 0.69
N THR A 14 27.67 14.54 0.32
CA THR A 14 28.89 14.35 1.12
C THR A 14 28.82 14.96 2.53
N LEU A 15 28.10 16.08 2.66
CA LEU A 15 27.88 16.78 3.93
C LEU A 15 26.59 16.34 4.67
N ALA A 16 25.90 15.30 4.22
CA ALA A 16 24.65 14.88 4.87
C ALA A 16 24.88 14.24 6.23
N ARG A 17 24.34 14.82 7.29
CA ARG A 17 24.48 14.31 8.67
C ARG A 17 23.24 14.70 9.48
N ASN A 18 22.67 13.79 10.25
CA ASN A 18 21.49 14.12 11.07
C ASN A 18 21.82 15.21 12.10
N THR A 19 22.89 15.04 12.88
CA THR A 19 23.15 15.92 14.03
C THR A 19 23.87 17.23 13.71
N THR A 20 24.70 17.27 12.65
CA THR A 20 25.57 18.43 12.37
C THR A 20 25.21 19.21 11.11
N SER A 21 24.20 18.75 10.36
CA SER A 21 23.73 19.45 9.17
C SER A 21 22.46 20.24 9.48
N GLY A 22 22.18 21.26 8.68
CA GLY A 22 21.11 22.21 8.95
C GLY A 22 19.76 21.82 8.36
N GLY A 23 19.65 20.65 7.72
CA GLY A 23 18.44 20.26 6.98
C GLY A 23 18.19 21.14 5.76
N THR A 24 19.24 21.69 5.14
CA THR A 24 19.14 22.58 3.97
C THR A 24 19.69 21.90 2.72
N PHE A 25 19.40 22.42 1.53
CA PHE A 25 19.96 21.87 0.28
C PHE A 25 21.50 21.78 0.27
N ALA A 26 22.20 22.73 0.88
CA ALA A 26 23.67 22.72 0.93
C ALA A 26 24.23 21.80 2.04
N ARG A 27 23.42 21.54 3.08
CA ARG A 27 23.78 20.70 4.23
C ARG A 27 22.53 19.91 4.66
N PRO A 28 22.14 18.90 3.87
CA PRO A 28 20.93 18.14 4.14
C PRO A 28 21.13 17.23 5.35
N TRP A 29 20.05 16.76 5.95
CA TRP A 29 20.11 15.63 6.88
C TRP A 29 20.30 14.32 6.11
N ALA A 30 20.73 13.27 6.82
CA ALA A 30 21.05 12.00 6.19
C ALA A 30 19.81 11.11 6.00
N THR A 31 18.79 11.26 6.85
CA THR A 31 17.63 10.35 6.91
C THR A 31 16.31 11.13 7.02
N VAL A 32 15.24 10.55 6.49
CA VAL A 32 13.85 11.01 6.67
C VAL A 32 13.39 10.83 8.11
N ASN A 33 13.73 9.71 8.78
CA ASN A 33 13.30 9.48 10.17
C ASN A 33 13.69 10.64 11.10
N TYR A 34 14.96 11.05 11.03
CA TYR A 34 15.44 12.20 11.78
C TYR A 34 14.73 13.52 11.40
N ALA A 35 14.25 13.67 10.16
CA ALA A 35 13.49 14.84 9.78
C ALA A 35 12.10 14.87 10.43
N PHE A 36 11.43 13.73 10.60
CA PHE A 36 10.20 13.61 11.38
C PHE A 36 10.43 13.94 12.86
N GLU A 37 11.46 13.35 13.49
CA GLU A 37 11.85 13.68 14.88
C GLU A 37 12.06 15.19 15.08
N ARG A 38 12.60 15.87 14.07
CA ARG A 38 12.84 17.32 14.10
C ARG A 38 11.59 18.14 13.83
N SER A 39 10.71 17.66 12.96
CA SER A 39 9.40 18.24 12.70
C SER A 39 8.57 18.30 13.98
N GLN A 40 8.50 17.19 14.72
CA GLN A 40 7.71 17.07 15.94
C GLN A 40 8.12 18.07 17.04
N VAL A 41 9.42 18.31 17.21
CA VAL A 41 9.95 19.20 18.25
C VAL A 41 10.07 20.66 17.81
N ASN A 42 9.76 20.98 16.56
CA ASN A 42 9.93 22.33 16.05
C ASN A 42 8.80 23.25 16.53
N THR A 43 9.10 24.03 17.57
CA THR A 43 8.19 25.01 18.17
C THR A 43 8.22 26.39 17.51
N ARG A 44 8.91 26.57 16.37
CA ARG A 44 9.06 27.91 15.74
C ARG A 44 7.74 28.53 15.30
N ASN A 45 6.72 27.72 15.16
CA ASN A 45 5.38 28.15 14.81
C ASN A 45 4.51 27.99 16.05
N ALA A 46 3.78 29.05 16.38
CA ALA A 46 2.99 29.15 17.61
C ALA A 46 1.75 28.23 17.64
N GLY A 47 1.69 27.19 16.80
CA GLY A 47 0.52 26.35 16.53
C GLY A 47 0.56 24.93 17.10
N GLY A 48 1.73 24.38 17.44
CA GLY A 48 1.89 22.98 17.88
C GLY A 48 2.21 22.02 16.71
N PRO A 49 2.26 20.70 16.94
CA PRO A 49 2.88 19.70 16.04
C PRO A 49 2.29 19.50 14.62
N ASN A 50 1.49 20.45 14.08
CA ASN A 50 0.73 20.30 12.82
C ASN A 50 0.94 21.47 11.83
N ASP A 51 2.10 22.11 11.81
CA ASP A 51 2.31 23.34 11.03
C ASP A 51 2.55 23.13 9.52
N GLY A 52 2.27 21.92 9.03
CA GLY A 52 2.31 21.59 7.62
C GLY A 52 3.72 21.41 7.08
N ASP A 53 4.69 21.01 7.91
CA ASP A 53 6.11 20.86 7.60
C ASP A 53 6.37 20.02 6.32
N LEU A 54 7.42 20.38 5.59
CA LEU A 54 7.78 19.76 4.32
C LEU A 54 9.18 19.15 4.40
N ILE A 55 9.25 17.83 4.27
CA ILE A 55 10.49 17.06 4.14
C ILE A 55 10.74 16.82 2.65
N VAL A 56 11.84 17.35 2.11
CA VAL A 56 12.24 17.16 0.72
C VAL A 56 13.36 16.14 0.64
N CYS A 57 13.10 15.01 -0.03
CA CYS A 57 14.13 14.03 -0.34
C CYS A 57 14.81 14.39 -1.66
N MET A 58 16.13 14.58 -1.63
CA MET A 58 16.91 14.86 -2.84
C MET A 58 16.90 13.66 -3.81
N PRO A 59 17.10 13.88 -5.12
CA PRO A 59 17.15 12.79 -6.09
C PRO A 59 18.21 11.75 -5.70
N GLY A 60 17.86 10.46 -5.83
CA GLY A 60 18.71 9.32 -5.49
C GLY A 60 18.87 9.09 -3.99
N HIS A 61 18.12 9.80 -3.13
CA HIS A 61 18.12 9.51 -1.70
C HIS A 61 17.70 8.05 -1.46
N THR A 62 18.48 7.35 -0.64
CA THR A 62 18.14 6.02 -0.13
C THR A 62 18.10 6.08 1.38
N GLU A 63 16.94 5.83 1.96
CA GLU A 63 16.77 5.76 3.41
C GLU A 63 17.48 4.50 3.93
N PRO A 64 18.15 4.55 5.10
CA PRO A 64 18.65 3.34 5.75
C PRO A 64 17.54 2.28 5.86
N THR A 65 17.90 1.01 5.71
CA THR A 65 16.92 -0.07 5.77
C THR A 65 16.19 -0.05 7.11
N VAL A 66 14.86 0.01 7.04
CA VAL A 66 13.95 -0.15 8.17
C VAL A 66 13.95 -1.63 8.52
N THR A 67 14.34 -1.96 9.76
CA THR A 67 14.58 -3.35 10.19
C THR A 67 13.85 -3.75 11.48
N THR A 68 13.13 -2.83 12.09
CA THR A 68 12.40 -2.97 13.36
C THR A 68 11.05 -2.28 13.28
N ALA A 69 10.15 -2.60 14.21
CA ALA A 69 8.90 -1.84 14.42
C ALA A 69 9.19 -0.36 14.62
N GLY A 70 8.38 0.50 14.01
CA GLY A 70 8.56 1.95 14.01
C GLY A 70 9.94 2.38 13.51
N GLY A 71 10.56 1.58 12.64
CA GLY A 71 11.91 1.87 12.15
C GLY A 71 11.97 3.12 11.25
N LEU A 72 10.83 3.47 10.65
CA LEU A 72 10.54 4.82 10.18
C LEU A 72 9.26 5.30 10.86
N ASP A 73 9.40 6.17 11.84
CA ASP A 73 8.29 6.70 12.63
C ASP A 73 7.80 8.02 12.04
N CYS A 74 6.56 8.03 11.55
CA CYS A 74 5.90 9.19 11.00
C CYS A 74 4.93 9.76 12.05
N ASP A 75 5.47 10.35 13.11
CA ASP A 75 4.73 10.83 14.31
C ASP A 75 4.53 12.35 14.37
N SER A 76 4.89 13.08 13.30
CA SER A 76 4.65 14.52 13.18
C SER A 76 3.48 14.77 12.24
N ALA A 77 2.31 15.03 12.82
CA ALA A 77 1.10 15.31 12.06
C ALA A 77 1.24 16.51 11.11
N GLY A 78 0.49 16.48 10.00
CA GLY A 78 0.53 17.48 8.93
C GLY A 78 1.80 17.47 8.08
N THR A 79 2.74 16.55 8.31
CA THR A 79 4.01 16.51 7.57
C THR A 79 3.84 15.94 6.17
N THR A 80 4.39 16.62 5.17
CA THR A 80 4.50 16.11 3.81
C THR A 80 5.94 15.69 3.50
N VAL A 81 6.14 14.47 3.04
CA VAL A 81 7.40 13.98 2.47
C VAL A 81 7.31 14.05 0.94
N TYR A 82 8.11 14.91 0.33
CA TYR A 82 8.17 15.11 -1.11
C TYR A 82 9.50 14.67 -1.69
N CYS A 83 9.48 13.58 -2.45
CA CYS A 83 10.70 13.03 -3.03
C CYS A 83 10.94 13.63 -4.43
N LEU A 84 12.11 14.23 -4.63
CA LEU A 84 12.54 14.71 -5.92
C LEU A 84 13.06 13.56 -6.79
N GLY A 85 13.23 13.82 -8.08
CA GLY A 85 13.76 12.86 -9.05
C GLY A 85 12.67 12.13 -9.83
N ASN A 86 13.11 11.36 -10.85
CA ASN A 86 12.26 10.60 -11.76
C ASN A 86 12.85 9.20 -11.96
N GLY A 87 12.01 8.21 -12.25
CA GLY A 87 12.47 6.84 -12.47
C GLY A 87 13.28 6.31 -11.29
N SER A 88 14.48 5.80 -11.55
CA SER A 88 15.41 5.30 -10.51
C SER A 88 16.01 6.37 -9.61
N ASP A 89 15.91 7.65 -9.98
CA ASP A 89 16.41 8.77 -9.17
C ASP A 89 15.38 9.22 -8.12
N ARG A 90 14.21 8.59 -8.04
CA ARG A 90 13.26 8.81 -6.96
C ARG A 90 13.83 8.26 -5.64
N ALA A 91 13.46 8.87 -4.53
CA ALA A 91 13.92 8.40 -3.23
C ALA A 91 13.41 6.97 -2.96
N THR A 92 14.29 6.12 -2.43
CA THR A 92 13.99 4.70 -2.17
C THR A 92 14.04 4.39 -0.68
N PHE A 93 13.02 3.70 -0.20
CA PHE A 93 12.89 3.21 1.17
C PHE A 93 12.88 1.69 1.15
N ASN A 94 13.78 1.06 1.91
CA ASN A 94 13.84 -0.39 2.00
C ASN A 94 13.33 -0.82 3.38
N ILE A 95 12.31 -1.68 3.40
CA ILE A 95 11.67 -2.19 4.60
C ILE A 95 11.88 -3.68 4.61
N ASN A 96 12.63 -4.19 5.58
CA ASN A 96 12.90 -5.62 5.66
C ASN A 96 13.30 -6.02 7.07
N THR A 97 12.58 -6.97 7.66
CA THR A 97 12.96 -7.53 8.95
C THR A 97 14.28 -8.30 8.78
N THR A 98 15.27 -8.05 9.64
CA THR A 98 16.54 -8.79 9.63
C THR A 98 16.48 -10.09 10.42
N ASP A 99 15.32 -10.41 10.98
CA ASP A 99 15.18 -11.51 11.90
C ASP A 99 15.29 -12.87 11.19
N THR A 100 16.20 -13.69 11.71
CA THR A 100 16.59 -14.98 11.16
C THR A 100 15.69 -16.04 11.80
N ALA A 101 14.63 -16.43 11.10
CA ALA A 101 13.79 -17.59 11.43
C ALA A 101 13.23 -17.62 12.88
N GLY A 102 12.08 -16.97 13.09
CA GLY A 102 11.32 -17.04 14.34
C GLY A 102 11.01 -15.68 15.00
N GLY A 103 11.50 -14.60 14.40
CA GLY A 103 11.23 -13.23 14.79
C GLY A 103 9.81 -12.73 14.56
N THR A 104 9.44 -11.70 15.31
CA THR A 104 8.30 -10.84 14.97
C THR A 104 8.66 -10.09 13.69
N ASN A 105 8.02 -10.44 12.57
CA ASN A 105 8.08 -9.78 11.26
C ASN A 105 7.59 -8.32 11.39
N SER A 106 8.42 -7.48 11.99
CA SER A 106 8.00 -6.23 12.61
C SER A 106 8.58 -5.00 11.95
N ALA A 107 9.41 -5.11 10.90
CA ALA A 107 9.88 -3.93 10.20
C ALA A 107 8.73 -3.23 9.45
N ASP A 108 8.42 -1.99 9.80
CA ASP A 108 7.31 -1.22 9.24
C ASP A 108 7.62 0.28 9.21
N VAL A 109 6.78 0.99 8.46
CA VAL A 109 6.63 2.43 8.49
C VAL A 109 5.37 2.74 9.28
N ASP A 110 5.56 3.30 10.47
CA ASP A 110 4.45 3.63 11.37
C ASP A 110 3.89 5.00 11.01
N ILE A 111 2.60 5.05 10.69
CA ILE A 111 1.88 6.30 10.47
C ILE A 111 1.05 6.60 11.72
N ASP A 112 1.67 7.31 12.65
CA ASP A 112 1.11 7.65 13.96
C ASP A 112 0.67 9.13 14.06
N GLY A 113 1.06 9.96 13.10
CA GLY A 113 0.59 11.34 12.96
C GLY A 113 -0.49 11.51 11.90
N ASP A 114 -1.55 12.26 12.22
CA ASP A 114 -2.62 12.61 11.27
C ASP A 114 -2.09 13.45 10.10
N ASN A 115 -2.78 13.41 8.96
CA ASN A 115 -2.53 14.29 7.81
C ASN A 115 -1.10 14.17 7.22
N ILE A 116 -0.49 12.99 7.31
CA ILE A 116 0.82 12.73 6.71
C ILE A 116 0.66 12.34 5.25
N ALA A 117 1.58 12.80 4.39
CA ALA A 117 1.58 12.44 2.99
C ALA A 117 2.96 12.11 2.44
N PHE A 118 3.06 11.06 1.61
CA PHE A 118 4.23 10.77 0.79
C PHE A 118 3.95 11.05 -0.68
N TRP A 119 4.92 11.69 -1.33
CA TRP A 119 4.89 11.99 -2.75
C TRP A 119 6.12 11.47 -3.46
N ASN A 120 5.89 10.81 -4.61
CA ASN A 120 6.94 10.50 -5.57
C ASN A 120 8.06 9.58 -5.05
N ALA A 121 7.75 8.67 -4.11
CA ALA A 121 8.70 7.74 -3.49
C ALA A 121 8.59 6.32 -4.05
N ILE A 122 9.68 5.56 -3.95
CA ILE A 122 9.74 4.12 -4.19
C ILE A 122 9.92 3.42 -2.84
N PHE A 123 9.08 2.44 -2.55
CA PHE A 123 9.17 1.58 -1.38
C PHE A 123 9.46 0.15 -1.83
N ILE A 124 10.40 -0.51 -1.16
CA ILE A 124 10.79 -1.90 -1.42
C ILE A 124 10.57 -2.68 -0.13
N GLY A 125 9.63 -3.61 -0.14
CA GLY A 125 9.19 -4.38 1.02
C GLY A 125 9.69 -5.82 0.93
N GLY A 126 10.50 -6.22 1.89
CA GLY A 126 10.88 -7.61 2.16
C GLY A 126 9.98 -8.23 3.22
N THR A 127 10.54 -9.04 4.12
CA THR A 127 9.74 -9.73 5.13
C THR A 127 9.31 -8.77 6.21
N CYS A 128 8.02 -8.49 6.26
CA CYS A 128 7.35 -7.82 7.37
C CYS A 128 5.86 -8.15 7.38
N SER A 129 5.17 -7.79 8.46
CA SER A 129 3.72 -8.00 8.57
C SER A 129 2.98 -6.96 7.74
N ASN A 130 3.15 -5.68 8.07
CA ASN A 130 2.64 -4.57 7.28
C ASN A 130 3.85 -3.74 6.84
N VAL A 131 3.95 -3.31 5.57
CA VAL A 131 4.99 -2.32 5.21
C VAL A 131 4.61 -0.96 5.79
N PHE A 132 3.34 -0.59 5.67
CA PHE A 132 2.76 0.58 6.30
C PHE A 132 1.74 0.14 7.35
N ASP A 133 2.05 0.42 8.60
CA ASP A 133 1.11 0.30 9.72
C ASP A 133 0.43 1.65 9.92
N ILE A 134 -0.82 1.77 9.47
CA ILE A 134 -1.50 3.06 9.41
C ILE A 134 -2.41 3.18 10.63
N ASN A 135 -1.98 3.96 11.62
CA ASN A 135 -2.65 4.13 12.91
C ASN A 135 -3.32 5.51 13.08
N ALA A 136 -3.14 6.42 12.12
CA ALA A 136 -3.61 7.80 12.16
C ALA A 136 -4.40 8.20 10.90
N ASP A 137 -5.22 9.25 11.04
CA ASP A 137 -6.18 9.65 10.02
C ASP A 137 -5.53 10.43 8.85
N HIS A 138 -6.21 10.44 7.71
CA HIS A 138 -5.85 11.26 6.54
C HIS A 138 -4.43 10.99 6.01
N PHE A 139 -3.92 9.77 6.14
CA PHE A 139 -2.69 9.35 5.49
C PHE A 139 -2.85 9.31 3.97
N GLY A 140 -1.90 9.87 3.23
CA GLY A 140 -1.95 9.94 1.76
C GLY A 140 -0.67 9.49 1.06
N MET A 141 -0.81 8.69 0.01
CA MET A 141 0.30 8.34 -0.88
C MET A 141 -0.03 8.71 -2.33
N TYR A 142 0.85 9.51 -2.93
CA TYR A 142 0.60 10.16 -4.20
C TYR A 142 1.77 9.97 -5.16
N ASN A 143 1.48 9.44 -6.35
CA ASN A 143 2.52 9.18 -7.34
C ASN A 143 3.63 8.30 -6.77
N CYS A 144 3.28 7.32 -5.92
CA CYS A 144 4.24 6.44 -5.25
C CYS A 144 4.31 5.08 -5.95
N GLU A 145 5.36 4.33 -5.62
CA GLU A 145 5.57 3.00 -6.15
C GLU A 145 5.98 2.05 -5.02
N THR A 146 5.45 0.84 -5.04
CA THR A 146 5.79 -0.23 -4.10
C THR A 146 6.29 -1.44 -4.87
N ARG A 147 7.33 -2.10 -4.39
CA ARG A 147 7.91 -3.29 -5.01
C ARG A 147 8.19 -4.34 -3.96
N ASP A 148 7.76 -5.57 -4.22
CA ASP A 148 8.22 -6.67 -3.40
C ASP A 148 9.74 -6.82 -3.58
N ALA A 149 10.45 -7.06 -2.48
CA ALA A 149 11.83 -7.49 -2.54
C ALA A 149 11.85 -8.90 -3.14
N ASN A 150 12.56 -9.05 -4.26
CA ASN A 150 12.70 -10.35 -4.91
C ASN A 150 13.47 -11.30 -3.98
N THR A 151 12.77 -12.29 -3.40
CA THR A 151 13.45 -13.35 -2.67
C THR A 151 13.32 -14.70 -3.37
N GLN A 152 14.51 -15.19 -3.68
CA GLN A 152 14.81 -16.43 -4.35
C GLN A 152 14.18 -17.63 -3.62
N LEU A 153 13.78 -18.65 -4.38
CA LEU A 153 13.49 -20.00 -3.89
C LEU A 153 14.59 -20.42 -2.89
N ALA A 154 14.18 -20.70 -1.64
CA ALA A 154 14.97 -21.20 -0.49
C ALA A 154 15.43 -20.20 0.60
N TYR A 155 14.84 -18.99 0.73
CA TYR A 155 15.20 -18.08 1.83
C TYR A 155 14.05 -17.74 2.80
N VAL A 156 14.42 -17.57 4.08
CA VAL A 156 13.62 -16.91 5.13
C VAL A 156 13.69 -15.41 4.86
N GLY A 157 12.74 -14.91 4.08
CA GLY A 157 12.85 -13.57 3.51
C GLY A 157 11.75 -13.21 2.51
N GLY A 158 10.55 -13.78 2.60
CA GLY A 158 9.46 -13.50 1.66
C GLY A 158 9.04 -12.03 1.57
N PRO A 159 8.21 -11.66 0.57
CA PRO A 159 7.56 -10.36 0.50
C PRO A 159 6.69 -10.07 1.73
N PRO A 160 6.22 -8.82 1.91
CA PRO A 160 5.42 -8.45 3.06
C PRO A 160 4.09 -9.22 3.10
N VAL A 161 3.53 -9.43 4.30
CA VAL A 161 2.18 -10.00 4.43
C VAL A 161 1.17 -9.01 3.84
N ASP A 162 1.17 -7.75 4.28
CA ASP A 162 0.41 -6.67 3.63
C ASP A 162 1.32 -5.49 3.29
N TRP A 163 1.03 -4.80 2.18
CA TRP A 163 1.65 -3.50 1.93
C TRP A 163 1.05 -2.40 2.79
N PHE A 164 -0.28 -2.39 2.87
CA PHE A 164 -1.04 -1.39 3.62
C PHE A 164 -2.04 -2.07 4.54
N ALA A 165 -2.02 -1.73 5.82
CA ALA A 165 -3.07 -2.09 6.76
C ALA A 165 -3.46 -0.84 7.56
N THR A 166 -4.75 -0.48 7.53
CA THR A 166 -5.28 0.53 8.45
C THR A 166 -5.64 -0.12 9.77
N ALA A 167 -5.42 0.58 10.88
CA ALA A 167 -5.97 0.22 12.17
C ALA A 167 -7.48 0.53 12.22
N SER A 168 -8.18 -0.14 13.13
CA SER A 168 -9.62 0.10 13.31
C SER A 168 -9.90 1.55 13.72
N GLY A 169 -10.72 2.23 12.92
CA GLY A 169 -11.16 3.61 13.20
C GLY A 169 -10.29 4.68 12.55
N VAL A 170 -9.30 4.30 11.76
CA VAL A 170 -8.56 5.23 10.89
C VAL A 170 -9.46 5.69 9.76
N ASP A 171 -9.58 7.00 9.57
CA ASP A 171 -10.38 7.60 8.53
C ASP A 171 -9.51 8.16 7.38
N TYR A 172 -10.05 8.16 6.16
CA TYR A 172 -9.52 8.90 5.00
C TYR A 172 -8.12 8.50 4.50
N PHE A 173 -7.67 7.25 4.69
CA PHE A 173 -6.52 6.73 3.94
C PHE A 173 -6.71 6.91 2.42
N THR A 174 -5.74 7.53 1.76
CA THR A 174 -5.78 7.85 0.32
C THR A 174 -4.58 7.28 -0.42
N LEU A 175 -4.84 6.52 -1.49
CA LEU A 175 -3.84 6.05 -2.43
C LEU A 175 -4.17 6.57 -3.83
N LYS A 176 -3.27 7.35 -4.43
CA LYS A 176 -3.51 7.98 -5.73
C LYS A 176 -2.31 7.91 -6.66
N ASN A 177 -2.57 7.57 -7.93
CA ASN A 177 -1.53 7.48 -8.96
C ASN A 177 -0.42 6.50 -8.54
N HIS A 178 -0.80 5.32 -8.06
CA HIS A 178 0.12 4.38 -7.43
C HIS A 178 0.42 3.19 -8.33
N THR A 179 1.64 2.69 -8.31
CA THR A 179 1.98 1.44 -8.99
C THR A 179 2.59 0.43 -8.00
N HIS A 180 2.11 -0.80 -8.05
CA HIS A 180 2.67 -1.91 -7.28
C HIS A 180 3.21 -3.00 -8.22
N PHE A 181 4.45 -3.42 -7.95
CA PHE A 181 5.12 -4.52 -8.62
C PHE A 181 5.42 -5.65 -7.62
N GLY A 182 4.54 -6.63 -7.59
CA GLY A 182 4.66 -7.83 -6.78
C GLY A 182 5.64 -8.83 -7.37
N THR A 183 6.11 -9.73 -6.53
CA THR A 183 7.04 -10.80 -6.92
C THR A 183 6.36 -11.81 -7.86
N ASP A 184 7.08 -12.21 -8.91
CA ASP A 184 6.66 -13.26 -9.82
C ASP A 184 6.99 -14.64 -9.22
N THR A 185 6.26 -15.04 -8.20
CA THR A 185 6.19 -16.45 -7.85
C THR A 185 5.33 -17.11 -8.92
N SER A 186 6.00 -17.68 -9.93
CA SER A 186 5.44 -18.35 -11.12
C SER A 186 4.01 -18.89 -10.95
N GLU A 187 3.14 -18.58 -11.92
CA GLU A 187 1.78 -19.13 -12.09
C GLU A 187 1.73 -20.68 -12.07
N THR A 188 2.88 -21.38 -12.21
CA THR A 188 2.93 -22.85 -12.21
C THR A 188 3.06 -23.48 -10.82
N SER A 189 3.22 -22.68 -9.76
CA SER A 189 3.22 -23.12 -8.36
C SER A 189 2.10 -22.45 -7.56
N GLN A 190 0.91 -22.35 -8.17
CA GLN A 190 -0.27 -21.60 -7.71
C GLN A 190 -0.97 -22.13 -6.45
N ASP A 191 -0.55 -23.27 -5.95
CA ASP A 191 -0.81 -23.73 -4.61
C ASP A 191 0.53 -24.35 -4.25
N PRO A 192 1.27 -23.94 -3.21
CA PRO A 192 2.37 -24.78 -2.78
C PRO A 192 1.69 -26.13 -2.49
N PRO A 193 1.95 -27.22 -3.24
CA PRO A 193 1.62 -28.51 -2.68
C PRO A 193 2.26 -28.45 -1.30
N VAL A 194 1.47 -28.71 -0.27
CA VAL A 194 1.97 -28.94 1.07
C VAL A 194 2.96 -30.10 0.91
N LEU A 195 4.18 -29.78 0.51
CA LEU A 195 5.26 -30.72 0.31
C LEU A 195 5.82 -30.85 1.71
N ALA A 196 5.04 -31.56 2.51
CA ALA A 196 5.41 -32.09 3.80
C ALA A 196 6.55 -33.08 3.56
N ILE A 197 7.76 -32.55 3.37
CA ILE A 197 9.00 -33.29 3.53
C ILE A 197 9.85 -32.49 4.51
N GLY A 198 9.54 -32.65 5.80
CA GLY A 198 10.53 -32.54 6.87
C GLY A 198 11.12 -31.16 7.20
N GLY A 199 10.49 -30.05 6.81
CA GLY A 199 10.86 -28.71 7.25
C GLY A 199 9.95 -27.65 6.64
N THR A 200 9.35 -26.80 7.46
CA THR A 200 8.40 -25.73 7.12
C THR A 200 8.99 -24.73 6.12
N THR A 201 8.75 -24.91 4.83
CA THR A 201 8.92 -23.84 3.83
C THR A 201 7.56 -23.52 3.23
N THR A 202 6.71 -22.86 4.01
CA THR A 202 5.59 -22.09 3.50
C THR A 202 6.20 -20.95 2.69
N LEU A 203 6.04 -20.94 1.37
CA LEU A 203 6.33 -19.74 0.60
C LEU A 203 5.42 -18.64 1.17
N ALA A 204 6.03 -17.60 1.76
CA ALA A 204 5.29 -16.43 2.16
C ALA A 204 4.87 -15.71 0.87
N VAL A 205 3.68 -16.01 0.41
CA VAL A 205 2.97 -15.17 -0.55
C VAL A 205 2.42 -13.96 0.22
N PRO A 206 2.44 -12.76 -0.36
CA PRO A 206 1.72 -11.63 0.20
C PRO A 206 0.27 -12.03 0.43
N ARG A 207 -0.29 -11.59 1.56
CA ARG A 207 -1.71 -11.76 1.83
C ARG A 207 -2.52 -10.84 0.94
N ALA A 208 -2.31 -9.54 1.07
CA ALA A 208 -3.02 -8.52 0.31
C ALA A 208 -2.10 -7.35 -0.03
N PHE A 209 -2.47 -6.58 -1.05
CA PHE A 209 -1.85 -5.29 -1.27
C PHE A 209 -2.36 -4.28 -0.23
N VAL A 210 -3.66 -4.25 0.01
CA VAL A 210 -4.27 -3.32 0.97
C VAL A 210 -5.37 -4.00 1.76
N ARG A 211 -5.37 -3.76 3.08
CA ARG A 211 -6.48 -4.06 3.99
C ARG A 211 -6.99 -2.76 4.61
N LEU A 212 -8.21 -2.40 4.27
CA LEU A 212 -8.94 -1.31 4.91
C LEU A 212 -9.76 -1.91 6.05
N ILE A 213 -9.41 -1.60 7.30
CA ILE A 213 -10.04 -2.14 8.50
C ILE A 213 -10.71 -1.01 9.26
N GLY A 214 -12.03 -1.07 9.38
CA GLY A 214 -12.82 -0.01 10.02
C GLY A 214 -12.77 1.31 9.26
N GLY A 215 -13.07 2.40 9.95
CA GLY A 215 -12.91 3.76 9.41
C GLY A 215 -13.94 4.17 8.37
N ILE A 216 -13.82 5.42 7.93
CA ILE A 216 -14.64 6.02 6.87
C ILE A 216 -13.79 6.68 5.78
N GLY A 217 -14.34 6.75 4.56
CA GLY A 217 -13.85 7.68 3.54
C GLY A 217 -12.52 7.33 2.88
N HIS A 218 -12.08 6.07 2.96
CA HIS A 218 -10.88 5.61 2.27
C HIS A 218 -11.02 5.73 0.75
N HIS A 219 -9.94 6.12 0.09
CA HIS A 219 -9.97 6.44 -1.34
C HIS A 219 -8.77 5.86 -2.10
N LEU A 220 -9.05 4.96 -3.04
CA LEU A 220 -8.04 4.38 -3.94
C LEU A 220 -8.39 4.76 -5.38
N SER A 221 -7.49 5.48 -6.06
CA SER A 221 -7.69 5.87 -7.46
C SER A 221 -6.42 5.95 -8.30
N PHE A 222 -6.55 5.79 -9.61
CA PHE A 222 -5.44 5.85 -10.57
C PHE A 222 -4.33 4.87 -10.21
N PHE A 223 -4.66 3.61 -9.90
CA PHE A 223 -3.67 2.63 -9.48
C PHE A 223 -3.44 1.53 -10.52
N ASN A 224 -2.24 0.95 -10.49
CA ASN A 224 -1.88 -0.25 -11.23
C ASN A 224 -1.21 -1.24 -10.28
N ILE A 225 -1.92 -2.29 -9.90
CA ILE A 225 -1.46 -3.29 -8.93
C ILE A 225 -1.27 -4.61 -9.66
N ASP A 226 -0.08 -5.19 -9.59
CA ASP A 226 0.20 -6.52 -10.12
C ASP A 226 0.98 -7.29 -9.06
N GLY A 227 0.44 -8.41 -8.57
CA GLY A 227 1.10 -9.23 -7.55
C GLY A 227 0.46 -10.61 -7.39
N ASN A 228 1.06 -11.46 -6.58
CA ASN A 228 0.56 -12.80 -6.27
C ASN A 228 0.02 -12.82 -4.83
N PHE A 229 -1.29 -12.61 -4.63
CA PHE A 229 -1.90 -12.43 -3.31
C PHE A 229 -2.69 -13.68 -2.88
N ASP A 230 -2.49 -14.15 -1.64
CA ASP A 230 -3.26 -15.28 -1.09
C ASP A 230 -4.70 -14.93 -0.71
N GLN A 231 -4.97 -13.66 -0.53
CA GLN A 231 -6.29 -13.06 -0.33
C GLN A 231 -6.60 -12.08 -1.46
N PRO A 232 -7.82 -11.50 -1.48
CA PRO A 232 -8.12 -10.43 -2.41
C PRO A 232 -7.09 -9.32 -2.27
N ALA A 233 -6.49 -8.89 -3.39
CA ALA A 233 -5.48 -7.84 -3.42
C ALA A 233 -5.98 -6.56 -2.70
N ILE A 234 -7.28 -6.26 -2.81
CA ILE A 234 -7.95 -5.18 -2.08
C ILE A 234 -8.99 -5.78 -1.14
N GLY A 235 -8.67 -5.83 0.15
CA GLY A 235 -9.57 -6.24 1.22
C GLY A 235 -10.19 -5.06 1.95
N VAL A 236 -11.50 -5.11 2.18
CA VAL A 236 -12.27 -4.07 2.88
C VAL A 236 -13.11 -4.67 4.01
N GLY A 237 -12.93 -4.16 5.21
CA GLY A 237 -13.42 -4.78 6.44
C GLY A 237 -12.70 -6.08 6.78
N THR A 238 -12.85 -6.53 8.03
CA THR A 238 -12.65 -7.93 8.54
C THR A 238 -12.59 -7.98 10.08
N GLU A 239 -12.50 -6.85 10.78
CA GLU A 239 -12.59 -6.77 12.26
C GLU A 239 -13.59 -5.69 12.72
N THR A 240 -13.64 -4.58 12.01
CA THR A 240 -14.71 -3.57 12.06
C THR A 240 -15.10 -3.22 10.62
N ASP A 241 -16.36 -2.85 10.43
CA ASP A 241 -16.88 -2.51 9.10
C ASP A 241 -16.35 -1.16 8.64
N THR A 242 -15.83 -1.12 7.41
CA THR A 242 -15.37 0.09 6.75
C THR A 242 -16.51 0.76 6.01
N LYS A 243 -16.61 2.08 6.12
CA LYS A 243 -17.72 2.84 5.54
C LYS A 243 -17.24 3.83 4.49
N GLN A 244 -18.10 4.11 3.52
CA GLN A 244 -17.84 5.11 2.48
C GLN A 244 -16.49 4.93 1.76
N PHE A 245 -16.01 3.69 1.59
CA PHE A 245 -14.80 3.49 0.77
C PHE A 245 -15.11 3.82 -0.69
N ASN A 246 -14.10 4.28 -1.44
CA ASN A 246 -14.24 4.57 -2.85
C ASN A 246 -13.01 4.04 -3.61
N ILE A 247 -13.22 3.03 -4.47
CA ILE A 247 -12.15 2.32 -5.19
C ILE A 247 -12.49 2.35 -6.67
N HIS A 248 -11.74 3.12 -7.47
CA HIS A 248 -12.08 3.38 -8.86
C HIS A 248 -10.86 3.75 -9.70
N ASP A 249 -11.03 3.88 -11.03
CA ASP A 249 -9.97 4.27 -11.97
C ASP A 249 -8.67 3.48 -11.77
N GLY A 250 -8.72 2.16 -11.90
CA GLY A 250 -7.55 1.33 -11.58
C GLY A 250 -7.51 -0.02 -12.27
N TYR A 251 -6.33 -0.61 -12.25
CA TYR A 251 -6.08 -1.97 -12.70
C TYR A 251 -5.52 -2.80 -11.55
N VAL A 252 -6.01 -4.02 -11.39
CA VAL A 252 -5.46 -5.00 -10.44
C VAL A 252 -5.30 -6.35 -11.12
N ARG A 253 -4.14 -6.97 -10.97
CA ARG A 253 -3.92 -8.37 -11.29
C ARG A 253 -3.56 -9.12 -10.03
N ASN A 254 -4.32 -10.17 -9.75
CA ASN A 254 -3.92 -11.20 -8.81
C ASN A 254 -3.39 -12.39 -9.62
N ARG A 255 -2.12 -12.75 -9.44
CA ARG A 255 -1.46 -13.88 -10.11
C ARG A 255 -1.73 -15.23 -9.44
N ASN A 256 -2.34 -15.19 -8.26
CA ASN A 256 -2.74 -16.40 -7.55
C ASN A 256 -3.96 -17.04 -8.21
N SER A 257 -4.13 -18.36 -8.07
CA SER A 257 -5.37 -19.08 -8.43
C SER A 257 -6.49 -18.86 -7.40
N ASN A 258 -6.51 -17.70 -6.76
CA ASN A 258 -7.63 -17.28 -5.94
C ASN A 258 -8.49 -16.42 -6.86
N ASP A 259 -9.75 -16.82 -7.04
CA ASP A 259 -10.70 -16.20 -7.96
C ASP A 259 -11.11 -14.77 -7.55
N LYS A 260 -10.35 -14.09 -6.67
CA LYS A 260 -10.71 -12.83 -6.01
C LYS A 260 -9.61 -11.77 -6.15
N VAL A 261 -10.05 -10.59 -6.56
CA VAL A 261 -9.23 -9.37 -6.64
C VAL A 261 -9.64 -8.35 -5.58
N GLY A 262 -10.95 -8.21 -5.36
CA GLY A 262 -11.51 -7.30 -4.37
C GLY A 262 -12.54 -7.98 -3.49
N SER A 263 -12.58 -7.61 -2.21
CA SER A 263 -13.63 -8.07 -1.32
C SER A 263 -13.97 -7.04 -0.27
N ALA A 264 -15.25 -6.95 0.10
CA ALA A 264 -15.73 -6.21 1.25
C ALA A 264 -16.56 -7.10 2.19
N SER A 265 -16.47 -6.85 3.51
CA SER A 265 -17.33 -7.49 4.50
C SER A 265 -18.80 -7.09 4.30
N GLY A 266 -19.74 -7.93 4.76
CA GLY A 266 -21.17 -7.66 4.61
C GLY A 266 -21.67 -6.40 5.33
N GLY A 267 -20.96 -5.94 6.36
CA GLY A 267 -21.28 -4.69 7.02
C GLY A 267 -20.51 -3.49 6.48
N SER A 268 -19.49 -3.68 5.63
CA SER A 268 -18.79 -2.57 4.97
C SER A 268 -19.63 -1.96 3.84
N ASP A 269 -19.55 -0.65 3.64
CA ASP A 269 -20.25 0.05 2.55
C ASP A 269 -19.34 1.05 1.82
N GLY A 270 -19.67 1.31 0.56
CA GLY A 270 -18.83 2.11 -0.33
C GLY A 270 -19.07 1.82 -1.80
N THR A 271 -18.13 2.23 -2.64
CA THR A 271 -18.22 2.20 -4.10
C THR A 271 -17.03 1.49 -4.73
N TRP A 272 -17.32 0.55 -5.62
CA TRP A 272 -16.36 -0.09 -6.53
C TRP A 272 -16.61 0.42 -7.95
N GLY A 273 -15.56 0.85 -8.65
CA GLY A 273 -15.69 1.54 -9.92
C GLY A 273 -16.17 3.00 -9.78
N PRO A 274 -16.25 3.77 -10.88
CA PRO A 274 -16.11 3.35 -12.28
C PRO A 274 -14.65 3.08 -12.71
N ASN A 275 -14.47 2.60 -13.94
CA ASN A 275 -13.17 2.36 -14.59
C ASN A 275 -12.25 1.44 -13.79
N LEU A 276 -12.81 0.36 -13.24
CA LEU A 276 -12.05 -0.64 -12.50
C LEU A 276 -11.85 -1.88 -13.37
N TYR A 277 -10.59 -2.31 -13.50
CA TYR A 277 -10.22 -3.44 -14.34
C TYR A 277 -9.46 -4.48 -13.51
N ALA A 278 -9.83 -5.74 -13.68
CA ALA A 278 -9.19 -6.84 -12.99
C ALA A 278 -8.71 -7.92 -13.98
N ARG A 279 -7.59 -8.54 -13.66
CA ARG A 279 -7.13 -9.79 -14.29
C ARG A 279 -6.96 -10.88 -13.24
N LEU A 280 -7.60 -12.01 -13.48
CA LEU A 280 -7.50 -13.22 -12.68
C LEU A 280 -6.48 -14.19 -13.30
N ALA A 281 -5.94 -15.08 -12.50
CA ALA A 281 -4.94 -16.07 -12.94
C ALA A 281 -5.53 -17.46 -13.20
N ASP A 282 -6.76 -17.70 -12.78
CA ASP A 282 -7.57 -18.89 -13.01
C ASP A 282 -8.68 -18.60 -14.05
N ASP A 283 -9.43 -19.64 -14.40
CA ASP A 283 -10.61 -19.58 -15.25
C ASP A 283 -11.87 -19.18 -14.45
N ALA A 284 -11.72 -18.29 -13.47
CA ALA A 284 -12.83 -17.70 -12.74
C ALA A 284 -13.76 -16.97 -13.72
N ALA A 285 -14.95 -17.54 -13.93
CA ALA A 285 -15.80 -17.18 -15.05
C ALA A 285 -16.73 -15.97 -14.77
N ASN A 286 -16.73 -15.36 -13.58
CA ASN A 286 -17.71 -14.32 -13.26
C ASN A 286 -17.25 -13.19 -12.29
N LEU A 287 -17.91 -12.02 -12.41
CA LEU A 287 -17.69 -10.86 -11.53
C LEU A 287 -17.96 -11.17 -10.06
N THR A 288 -18.96 -12.01 -9.78
CA THR A 288 -19.34 -12.32 -8.40
C THR A 288 -18.23 -13.04 -7.62
N GLU A 289 -17.34 -13.74 -8.32
CA GLU A 289 -16.14 -14.34 -7.75
C GLU A 289 -15.03 -13.29 -7.63
N ALA A 290 -14.74 -12.55 -8.71
CA ALA A 290 -13.66 -11.56 -8.77
C ALA A 290 -13.79 -10.42 -7.74
N PHE A 291 -15.02 -9.94 -7.52
CA PHE A 291 -15.36 -8.85 -6.61
C PHE A 291 -16.53 -9.25 -5.71
N VAL A 292 -16.22 -9.49 -4.43
CA VAL A 292 -17.23 -9.71 -3.40
C VAL A 292 -17.60 -8.36 -2.79
N LEU A 293 -18.75 -7.79 -3.18
CA LEU A 293 -19.06 -6.39 -2.87
C LEU A 293 -19.47 -6.11 -1.41
N GLY A 294 -19.84 -7.13 -0.64
CA GLY A 294 -20.36 -6.94 0.72
C GLY A 294 -21.60 -6.05 0.73
N GLY A 295 -21.60 -4.99 1.55
CA GLY A 295 -22.62 -3.92 1.53
C GLY A 295 -22.31 -2.77 0.55
N GLY A 296 -21.26 -2.87 -0.25
CA GLY A 296 -20.87 -1.88 -1.26
C GLY A 296 -21.64 -2.00 -2.58
N HIS A 297 -21.48 -0.98 -3.42
CA HIS A 297 -22.14 -0.87 -4.73
C HIS A 297 -21.11 -0.81 -5.86
N ALA A 298 -21.41 -1.47 -6.98
CA ALA A 298 -20.58 -1.43 -8.19
C ALA A 298 -21.10 -0.38 -9.19
N PHE A 299 -20.20 0.44 -9.70
CA PHE A 299 -20.46 1.48 -10.71
C PHE A 299 -19.66 1.22 -11.98
N TRP A 300 -20.33 1.38 -13.12
CA TRP A 300 -19.77 1.07 -14.43
C TRP A 300 -18.80 2.15 -14.96
N PRO A 301 -17.78 1.77 -15.73
CA PRO A 301 -17.46 0.40 -16.17
C PRO A 301 -16.60 -0.40 -15.17
N ILE A 302 -16.87 -1.72 -15.10
CA ILE A 302 -15.97 -2.70 -14.46
C ILE A 302 -15.68 -3.81 -15.46
N GLY A 303 -14.40 -4.08 -15.71
CA GLY A 303 -13.95 -5.12 -16.65
C GLY A 303 -13.14 -6.20 -15.94
N ILE A 304 -13.45 -7.46 -16.19
CA ILE A 304 -12.67 -8.59 -15.68
C ILE A 304 -12.28 -9.47 -16.84
N VAL A 305 -11.02 -9.90 -16.84
CA VAL A 305 -10.50 -10.90 -17.75
C VAL A 305 -9.86 -12.04 -16.96
N ASN A 306 -10.13 -13.27 -17.37
CA ASN A 306 -9.50 -14.45 -16.78
C ASN A 306 -8.19 -14.83 -17.52
N ALA A 307 -7.56 -15.93 -17.12
CA ALA A 307 -6.31 -16.38 -17.73
C ALA A 307 -6.46 -16.73 -19.23
N ASP A 308 -7.60 -17.30 -19.60
CA ASP A 308 -7.95 -17.67 -20.98
C ASP A 308 -8.36 -16.48 -21.88
N GLY A 309 -8.39 -15.27 -21.32
CA GLY A 309 -8.74 -14.06 -22.07
C GLY A 309 -10.25 -13.88 -22.25
N GLU A 310 -11.06 -14.64 -21.53
CA GLU A 310 -12.50 -14.45 -21.48
C GLU A 310 -12.82 -13.19 -20.68
N ILE A 311 -13.71 -12.36 -21.24
CA ILE A 311 -14.07 -11.07 -20.64
C ILE A 311 -15.46 -11.22 -20.04
N SER A 312 -15.57 -11.05 -18.72
CA SER A 312 -16.88 -10.86 -18.10
C SER A 312 -17.37 -9.47 -18.50
N SER A 313 -18.43 -9.40 -19.31
CA SER A 313 -19.12 -8.14 -19.62
C SER A 313 -20.60 -8.29 -19.31
N PHE A 314 -21.23 -7.30 -18.67
CA PHE A 314 -22.69 -7.27 -18.49
C PHE A 314 -23.41 -6.84 -19.77
N GLY A 315 -22.86 -7.21 -20.94
CA GLY A 315 -23.40 -6.84 -22.25
C GLY A 315 -24.55 -7.72 -22.73
N ASP A 316 -24.84 -8.82 -22.05
CA ASP A 316 -25.93 -9.72 -22.41
C ASP A 316 -26.78 -10.03 -21.17
N GLU A 317 -28.11 -9.99 -21.36
CA GLU A 317 -29.12 -10.14 -20.31
C GLU A 317 -29.06 -11.54 -19.65
N GLY A 318 -28.10 -11.73 -18.73
CA GLY A 318 -28.01 -12.90 -17.87
C GLY A 318 -28.62 -12.60 -16.52
N THR A 319 -29.71 -13.28 -16.17
CA THR A 319 -30.29 -13.23 -14.83
C THR A 319 -29.26 -13.75 -13.81
N LEU A 320 -28.64 -12.85 -13.04
CA LEU A 320 -27.81 -13.24 -11.90
C LEU A 320 -28.68 -13.62 -10.70
N ALA A 321 -28.23 -14.62 -9.95
CA ALA A 321 -28.93 -15.17 -8.81
C ALA A 321 -29.12 -14.12 -7.70
N THR A 322 -30.40 -13.88 -7.38
CA THR A 322 -30.93 -13.27 -6.14
C THR A 322 -30.25 -11.98 -5.63
N GLY A 323 -30.83 -10.83 -5.99
CA GLY A 323 -30.88 -9.66 -5.10
C GLY A 323 -30.11 -8.40 -5.52
N MET A 324 -29.32 -8.44 -6.60
CA MET A 324 -28.66 -7.24 -7.11
C MET A 324 -29.51 -6.54 -8.18
N THR A 325 -30.04 -5.37 -7.86
CA THR A 325 -30.65 -4.47 -8.86
C THR A 325 -29.54 -3.61 -9.46
N ILE A 326 -29.21 -3.85 -10.74
CA ILE A 326 -28.37 -2.95 -11.52
C ILE A 326 -29.32 -2.06 -12.32
N SER A 327 -29.48 -0.79 -11.93
CA SER A 327 -30.21 0.18 -12.74
C SER A 327 -29.30 0.70 -13.83
N LYS A 328 -29.65 0.40 -15.09
CA LYS A 328 -29.18 1.17 -16.24
C LYS A 328 -30.14 2.34 -16.38
N ASP A 329 -29.68 3.55 -16.09
CA ASP A 329 -30.39 4.74 -16.55
C ASP A 329 -30.15 4.83 -18.07
N GLU A 330 -31.21 4.60 -18.85
CA GLU A 330 -31.24 4.85 -20.30
C GLU A 330 -31.44 6.34 -20.63
#